data_AF-A0A2K3NB17-F1
#
_entry.id   AF-A0A2K3NB17-F1
#
_cell.length_a   1.000
_cell.length_b   1.000
_cell.length_c   1.000
_cell.angle_alpha   90.00
_cell.angle_beta   90.00
_cell.angle_gamma   90.00
#
_symmetry.space_group_name_H-M   'P 1'
#
loop_
_entity.id
_entity.type
_entity.pdbx_description
1 polymer ?
#
loop_
_entity_poly.entity_id
_entity_poly.type
_entity_poly.pdbx_seq_one_letter_code
_entity_poly.pdbx_strand_id
1 'polypeptide(L)'
;MDGSAKKIQKAALGTPEDHFLILLAHNGPTGLGSGLNDICGKDWELDGGDHGDPDLACAISLLKENNQISIPLVVFGHMHKELAHGNEFRKMIVVGTDNTIYLNGAIVPRVKSFGDDNKRSLDDESSLSSPEAKGTARAFTLVELSKGRVTRVAESWVSVVEDKTTLKEEHILFEGN
;
A
#
# COMPACT_ATOMS: atom_id res chain seq x y z
N MET A 1 13.99 23.18 1.85
CA MET A 1 13.04 22.05 1.78
C MET A 1 13.33 21.00 2.86
N ASP A 2 14.55 20.87 3.40
CA ASP A 2 14.95 19.86 4.41
C ASP A 2 14.28 19.91 5.80
N GLY A 3 13.28 20.75 6.02
CA GLY A 3 12.66 20.95 7.32
C GLY A 3 11.90 19.70 7.79
N SER A 4 11.15 19.06 6.89
CA SER A 4 10.34 17.88 7.22
C SER A 4 11.24 16.66 7.40
N ALA A 5 12.21 16.45 6.50
CA ALA A 5 13.15 15.33 6.59
C ALA A 5 13.89 15.30 7.93
N LYS A 6 14.42 16.44 8.37
CA LYS A 6 15.09 16.56 9.68
C LYS A 6 14.16 16.35 10.86
N LYS A 7 12.88 16.74 10.75
CA LYS A 7 11.88 16.47 11.81
C LYS A 7 11.57 14.97 11.92
N ILE A 8 11.43 14.28 10.79
CA ILE A 8 11.24 12.82 10.76
C ILE A 8 12.47 12.14 11.37
N GLN A 9 13.67 12.52 10.94
CA GLN A 9 14.92 11.98 11.49
C GLN A 9 14.97 12.19 13.01
N LYS A 10 14.75 13.42 13.47
CA LYS A 10 14.77 13.77 14.89
C LYS A 10 13.72 13.00 15.71
N ALA A 11 12.56 12.72 15.15
CA ALA A 11 11.52 11.94 15.82
C ALA A 11 11.91 10.47 16.01
N ALA A 12 12.73 9.93 15.11
CA ALA A 12 13.25 8.56 15.20
C ALA A 12 14.56 8.47 15.98
N LEU A 13 15.25 9.58 16.26
CA LEU A 13 16.40 9.61 17.16
C LEU A 13 15.99 9.17 18.58
N GLY A 14 16.79 8.29 19.17
CA GLY A 14 16.49 7.69 20.48
C GLY A 14 15.68 6.41 20.40
N THR A 15 15.44 5.87 19.19
CA THR A 15 15.01 4.48 19.03
C THR A 15 16.00 3.57 19.77
N PRO A 16 15.54 2.72 20.71
CA PRO A 16 16.41 1.78 21.42
C PRO A 16 17.16 0.86 20.46
N GLU A 17 18.40 0.47 20.82
CA GLU A 17 19.28 -0.34 19.97
C GLU A 17 18.69 -1.71 19.59
N ASP A 18 17.78 -2.24 20.41
CA ASP A 18 17.09 -3.51 20.21
C ASP A 18 15.75 -3.40 19.45
N HIS A 19 15.40 -2.19 19.01
CA HIS A 19 14.19 -1.93 18.25
C HIS A 19 14.46 -1.62 16.76
N PHE A 20 13.41 -1.72 15.97
CA PHE A 20 13.38 -1.34 14.56
C PHE A 20 12.28 -0.30 14.33
N LEU A 21 12.44 0.48 13.27
CA LEU A 21 11.52 1.56 12.91
C LEU A 21 10.62 1.14 11.75
N ILE A 22 9.31 1.33 11.92
CA ILE A 22 8.34 1.27 10.82
C ILE A 22 7.94 2.70 10.49
N LEU A 23 8.03 3.09 9.22
CA LEU A 23 7.59 4.40 8.76
C LEU A 23 6.20 4.30 8.13
N LEU A 24 5.32 5.23 8.49
CA LEU A 24 3.97 5.38 7.94
C LEU A 24 3.86 6.76 7.32
N ALA A 25 3.51 6.84 6.04
CA ALA A 25 3.35 8.10 5.32
C ALA A 25 2.12 8.08 4.40
N HIS A 26 1.72 9.24 3.91
CA HIS A 26 0.68 9.30 2.88
C HIS A 26 1.23 8.94 1.50
N ASN A 27 2.33 9.57 1.10
CA ASN A 27 3.05 9.29 -0.14
C ASN A 27 4.26 8.39 0.12
N GLY A 28 4.62 7.56 -0.85
CA GLY A 28 5.89 6.83 -0.83
C GLY A 28 7.09 7.74 -1.11
N PRO A 29 8.33 7.29 -0.86
CA PRO A 29 9.52 8.10 -1.15
C PRO A 29 9.76 8.22 -2.65
N THR A 30 10.37 9.34 -3.08
CA THR A 30 10.93 9.47 -4.44
C THR A 30 12.03 8.41 -4.69
N GLY A 31 12.25 8.08 -5.96
CA GLY A 31 13.21 7.07 -6.43
C GLY A 31 12.56 5.73 -6.78
N LEU A 32 11.24 5.63 -6.63
CA LEU A 32 10.46 4.40 -6.85
C LEU A 32 9.33 4.58 -7.87
N GLY A 33 9.42 5.58 -8.75
CA GLY A 33 8.39 5.94 -9.73
C GLY A 33 8.90 6.20 -11.14
N SER A 34 9.88 5.44 -11.65
CA SER A 34 10.45 5.69 -12.98
C SER A 34 9.50 5.31 -14.12
N GLY A 35 8.66 4.30 -13.94
CA GLY A 35 7.57 3.91 -14.83
C GLY A 35 6.19 4.20 -14.26
N LEU A 36 5.18 4.27 -15.14
CA LEU A 36 3.78 4.57 -14.77
C LEU A 36 3.21 3.60 -13.72
N ASN A 37 3.52 2.31 -13.86
CA ASN A 37 3.03 1.24 -12.99
C ASN A 37 3.93 0.97 -11.77
N ASP A 38 5.01 1.74 -11.59
CA ASP A 38 5.83 1.62 -10.40
C ASP A 38 5.09 2.13 -9.16
N ILE A 39 5.56 1.74 -7.98
CA ILE A 39 4.86 1.96 -6.72
C ILE A 39 4.62 3.45 -6.41
N CYS A 40 5.50 4.35 -6.88
CA CYS A 40 5.37 5.82 -6.82
C CYS A 40 5.17 6.48 -8.19
N GLY A 41 4.90 5.72 -9.25
CA GLY A 41 4.80 6.22 -10.63
C GLY A 41 3.53 7.02 -10.91
N LYS A 42 3.65 8.24 -11.41
CA LYS A 42 2.52 9.07 -11.84
C LYS A 42 1.89 8.49 -13.11
N ASP A 43 0.59 8.20 -13.09
CA ASP A 43 -0.15 7.51 -14.15
C ASP A 43 -1.33 8.31 -14.74
N TRP A 44 -1.60 9.51 -14.24
CA TRP A 44 -2.66 10.40 -14.72
C TRP A 44 -2.18 11.50 -15.69
N GLU A 45 -0.89 11.50 -16.05
CA GLU A 45 -0.30 12.41 -17.02
C GLU A 45 0.57 11.63 -18.02
N LEU A 46 0.52 12.03 -19.29
CA LEU A 46 1.25 11.36 -20.38
C LEU A 46 2.76 11.31 -20.17
N ASP A 47 3.32 12.37 -19.59
CA ASP A 47 4.76 12.47 -19.33
C ASP A 47 5.21 11.58 -18.15
N GLY A 48 4.26 11.05 -17.36
CA GLY A 48 4.52 10.21 -16.20
C GLY A 48 5.50 10.86 -15.21
N GLY A 49 6.28 10.02 -14.54
CA GLY A 49 7.35 10.44 -13.62
C GLY A 49 7.11 10.00 -12.18
N ASP A 50 8.01 10.43 -11.29
CA ASP A 50 7.99 10.02 -9.89
C ASP A 50 7.14 10.98 -9.06
N HIS A 51 6.07 10.46 -8.44
CA HIS A 51 5.20 11.19 -7.52
C HIS A 51 5.56 10.96 -6.03
N GLY A 52 6.70 10.34 -5.76
CA GLY A 52 7.18 10.12 -4.42
C GLY A 52 7.58 11.41 -3.71
N ASP A 53 7.53 11.37 -2.38
CA ASP A 53 7.91 12.43 -1.47
C ASP A 53 9.45 12.49 -1.30
N PRO A 54 10.11 13.59 -1.71
CA PRO A 54 11.55 13.75 -1.59
C PRO A 54 12.01 13.95 -0.15
N ASP A 55 11.17 14.52 0.72
CA ASP A 55 11.49 14.69 2.14
C ASP A 55 11.50 13.34 2.86
N LEU A 56 10.57 12.43 2.51
CA LEU A 56 10.56 11.06 3.03
C LEU A 56 11.78 10.27 2.56
N ALA A 57 12.13 10.36 1.27
CA ALA A 57 13.33 9.73 0.72
C ALA A 57 14.60 10.21 1.43
N CYS A 58 14.71 11.52 1.66
CA CYS A 58 15.81 12.14 2.39
C CYS A 58 15.85 11.66 3.86
N ALA A 59 14.71 11.63 4.56
CA ALA A 59 14.64 11.15 5.94
C ALA A 59 15.06 9.69 6.09
N ILE A 60 14.61 8.82 5.19
CA ILE A 60 15.00 7.40 5.16
C ILE A 60 16.51 7.27 4.98
N SER A 61 17.09 8.06 4.07
CA SER A 61 18.52 8.07 3.79
C SER A 61 19.32 8.50 5.03
N LEU A 62 18.90 9.59 5.68
CA LEU A 62 19.51 10.12 6.90
C LEU A 62 19.40 9.15 8.09
N LEU A 63 18.32 8.37 8.18
CA LEU A 63 18.13 7.41 9.28
C LEU A 63 18.92 6.13 9.09
N LYS A 64 19.18 5.75 7.84
CA LYS A 64 20.01 4.59 7.48
C LYS A 64 21.50 4.91 7.48
N GLU A 65 21.86 6.20 7.55
CA GLU A 65 23.25 6.65 7.64
C GLU A 65 23.93 5.97 8.85
N ASN A 66 25.08 5.34 8.60
CA ASN A 66 25.86 4.59 9.59
C ASN A 66 25.19 3.34 10.19
N ASN A 67 24.13 2.81 9.57
CA ASN A 67 23.46 1.55 9.96
C ASN A 67 22.94 1.54 11.40
N GLN A 68 22.67 2.70 12.01
CA GLN A 68 22.24 2.80 13.41
C GLN A 68 20.79 2.39 13.64
N ILE A 69 19.92 2.58 12.64
CA ILE A 69 18.49 2.30 12.76
C ILE A 69 18.06 1.34 11.65
N SER A 70 17.50 0.21 12.06
CA SER A 70 16.88 -0.75 11.14
C SER A 70 15.48 -0.26 10.74
N ILE A 71 15.22 -0.17 9.43
CA ILE A 71 13.91 0.21 8.88
C ILE A 71 13.41 -0.94 8.00
N PRO A 72 12.80 -2.00 8.56
CA PRO A 72 12.37 -3.14 7.76
C PRO A 72 11.15 -2.84 6.88
N LEU A 73 10.36 -1.82 7.22
CA LEU A 73 9.09 -1.54 6.56
C LEU A 73 8.80 -0.05 6.47
N VAL A 74 8.46 0.41 5.27
CA VAL A 74 7.92 1.73 4.96
C VAL A 74 6.56 1.52 4.30
N VAL A 75 5.49 1.91 4.97
CA VAL A 75 4.12 1.80 4.48
C VAL A 75 3.61 3.17 4.06
N PHE A 76 3.01 3.23 2.88
CA PHE A 76 2.40 4.43 2.35
C PHE A 76 1.13 4.13 1.55
N GLY A 77 0.52 5.17 0.99
CA GLY A 77 -0.68 5.08 0.17
C GLY A 77 -0.64 6.06 -0.99
N HIS A 78 -1.76 6.78 -1.18
CA HIS A 78 -2.02 7.76 -2.24
C HIS A 78 -2.07 7.20 -3.66
N MET A 79 -1.05 6.46 -4.07
CA MET A 79 -0.94 5.88 -5.41
C MET A 79 -1.85 4.65 -5.52
N HIS A 80 -3.03 4.78 -6.15
CA HIS A 80 -4.00 3.69 -6.21
C HIS A 80 -3.48 2.45 -6.95
N LYS A 81 -3.97 1.27 -6.53
CA LYS A 81 -3.62 -0.04 -7.14
C LYS A 81 -4.04 -0.14 -8.61
N GLU A 82 -5.25 0.27 -8.94
CA GLU A 82 -5.71 0.37 -10.33
C GLU A 82 -5.14 1.65 -10.95
N LEU A 83 -4.55 1.55 -12.14
CA LEU A 83 -4.02 2.72 -12.83
C LEU A 83 -5.15 3.60 -13.39
N ALA A 84 -4.90 4.91 -13.49
CA ALA A 84 -5.87 5.90 -13.97
C ALA A 84 -6.30 5.66 -15.43
N HIS A 85 -5.44 5.05 -16.24
CA HIS A 85 -5.69 4.72 -17.63
C HIS A 85 -5.42 3.23 -17.89
N GLY A 86 -6.39 2.55 -18.52
CA GLY A 86 -6.30 1.13 -18.82
C GLY A 86 -6.79 0.22 -17.70
N ASN A 87 -6.56 -1.08 -17.85
CA ASN A 87 -6.93 -2.13 -16.88
C ASN A 87 -5.67 -2.77 -16.26
N GLU A 88 -4.64 -1.95 -16.06
CA GLU A 88 -3.37 -2.40 -15.49
C GLU A 88 -3.29 -2.09 -13.99
N PHE A 89 -2.40 -2.81 -13.30
CA PHE A 89 -2.19 -2.65 -11.86
C PHE A 89 -0.79 -2.14 -11.55
N ARG A 90 -0.74 -1.30 -10.51
CA ARG A 90 0.48 -0.79 -9.91
C ARG A 90 1.20 -1.88 -9.12
N LYS A 91 2.54 -1.86 -9.14
CA LYS A 91 3.36 -2.61 -8.18
C LYS A 91 3.05 -2.10 -6.76
N MET A 92 2.53 -2.97 -5.90
CA MET A 92 2.17 -2.59 -4.53
C MET A 92 3.27 -2.83 -3.50
N ILE A 93 4.37 -3.47 -3.92
CA ILE A 93 5.52 -3.77 -3.08
C ILE A 93 6.83 -3.61 -3.84
N VAL A 94 7.85 -3.07 -3.18
CA VAL A 94 9.23 -3.02 -3.66
C VAL A 94 10.16 -3.44 -2.52
N VAL A 95 11.12 -4.31 -2.81
CA VAL A 95 12.18 -4.69 -1.87
C VAL A 95 13.43 -3.87 -2.20
N GLY A 96 13.85 -3.03 -1.25
CA GLY A 96 15.09 -2.26 -1.37
C GLY A 96 16.32 -3.16 -1.33
N THR A 97 17.45 -2.65 -1.83
CA THR A 97 18.75 -3.35 -1.78
C THR A 97 19.24 -3.62 -0.36
N ASP A 98 18.73 -2.88 0.62
CA ASP A 98 18.98 -3.04 2.04
C ASP A 98 17.95 -3.95 2.75
N ASN A 99 17.07 -4.62 1.99
CA ASN A 99 15.94 -5.43 2.46
C ASN A 99 14.80 -4.64 3.12
N THR A 100 14.76 -3.31 2.99
CA THR A 100 13.58 -2.53 3.38
C THR A 100 12.43 -2.86 2.46
N ILE A 101 11.27 -3.20 3.02
CA ILE A 101 10.04 -3.36 2.26
C ILE A 101 9.33 -2.02 2.14
N TYR A 102 9.12 -1.57 0.91
CA TYR A 102 8.25 -0.45 0.58
C TYR A 102 6.89 -1.00 0.18
N LEU A 103 5.85 -0.68 0.97
CA LEU A 103 4.52 -1.25 0.82
C LEU A 103 3.50 -0.14 0.59
N ASN A 104 2.78 -0.22 -0.51
CA ASN A 104 1.65 0.64 -0.81
C ASN A 104 0.35 -0.06 -0.39
N GLY A 105 -0.43 0.58 0.49
CA GLY A 105 -1.72 0.09 1.00
C GLY A 105 -2.95 0.74 0.35
N ALA A 106 -2.78 1.51 -0.73
CA ALA A 106 -3.84 2.26 -1.39
C ALA A 106 -4.71 1.40 -2.34
N ILE A 107 -5.49 0.50 -1.74
CA ILE A 107 -6.56 -0.23 -2.44
C ILE A 107 -7.85 0.60 -2.37
N VAL A 108 -8.32 1.06 -3.52
CA VAL A 108 -9.51 1.92 -3.66
C VAL A 108 -10.42 1.37 -4.77
N PRO A 109 -11.72 1.14 -4.50
CA PRO A 109 -12.38 1.28 -3.19
C PRO A 109 -11.96 0.17 -2.22
N ARG A 110 -11.75 0.52 -0.94
CA ARG A 110 -11.41 -0.45 0.11
C ARG A 110 -12.61 -1.31 0.54
N VAL A 111 -13.82 -0.82 0.30
CA VAL A 111 -15.08 -1.51 0.61
C VAL A 111 -15.90 -1.56 -0.67
N LYS A 112 -16.29 -2.78 -1.08
CA LYS A 112 -17.14 -3.04 -2.25
C LYS A 112 -18.45 -3.63 -1.76
N SER A 113 -19.58 -3.02 -2.11
CA SER A 113 -20.90 -3.54 -1.76
C SER A 113 -21.32 -4.63 -2.76
N PHE A 114 -21.90 -5.73 -2.26
CA PHE A 114 -22.53 -6.72 -3.13
C PHE A 114 -23.75 -6.07 -3.79
N GLY A 115 -23.72 -5.92 -5.12
CA GLY A 115 -24.79 -5.28 -5.92
C GLY A 115 -24.41 -3.99 -6.67
N ASP A 116 -23.21 -3.42 -6.43
CA ASP A 116 -22.75 -2.22 -7.18
C ASP A 116 -22.05 -2.56 -8.51
N ASP A 117 -21.72 -3.83 -8.74
CA ASP A 117 -21.07 -4.29 -9.98
C ASP A 117 -22.00 -4.19 -11.21
N ASN A 118 -23.32 -4.08 -11.01
CA ASN A 118 -24.34 -4.09 -12.08
C ASN A 118 -24.82 -2.71 -12.55
N LYS A 119 -24.30 -1.58 -12.03
CA LYS A 119 -24.79 -0.23 -12.42
C LYS A 119 -24.03 0.45 -13.56
N ARG A 120 -23.08 -0.25 -14.21
CA ARG A 120 -22.44 0.25 -15.45
C ARG A 120 -23.09 -0.21 -16.74
N SER A 121 -24.17 -0.99 -16.66
CA SER A 121 -24.99 -1.37 -17.81
C SER A 121 -26.38 -0.76 -17.61
N LEU A 122 -26.57 0.44 -18.15
CA LEU A 122 -27.92 0.94 -18.42
C LEU A 122 -28.54 0.02 -19.48
N ASP A 123 -29.83 -0.28 -19.27
CA ASP A 123 -30.74 -1.03 -20.14
C ASP A 123 -30.87 -2.53 -19.81
N ASP A 124 -31.66 -2.88 -18.79
CA ASP A 124 -32.87 -3.70 -19.02
C ASP A 124 -33.80 -3.69 -17.78
N GLU A 125 -35.07 -3.32 -18.01
CA GLU A 125 -36.14 -3.53 -17.05
C GLU A 125 -36.52 -5.02 -17.07
N SER A 126 -36.09 -5.78 -16.08
CA SER A 126 -36.81 -6.96 -15.55
C SER A 126 -35.83 -7.86 -14.82
N SER A 127 -35.86 -7.86 -13.49
CA SER A 127 -35.77 -9.11 -12.73
C SER A 127 -36.05 -8.85 -11.26
N LEU A 128 -36.99 -9.62 -10.72
CA LEU A 128 -37.24 -9.79 -9.30
C LEU A 128 -35.92 -10.10 -8.59
N SER A 129 -35.32 -9.11 -7.95
CA SER A 129 -34.16 -9.35 -7.10
C SER A 129 -34.64 -10.04 -5.83
N SER A 130 -34.21 -11.28 -5.66
CA SER A 130 -34.16 -11.94 -4.36
C SER A 130 -33.54 -10.99 -3.33
N PRO A 131 -33.84 -11.13 -2.02
CA PRO A 131 -33.11 -10.41 -0.99
C PRO A 131 -31.68 -10.96 -0.95
N GLU A 132 -30.84 -10.54 -1.90
CA GLU A 132 -29.42 -10.80 -1.88
C GLU A 132 -28.91 -10.18 -0.59
N ALA A 133 -28.30 -11.02 0.25
CA ALA A 133 -27.82 -10.60 1.55
C ALA A 133 -26.90 -9.38 1.37
N LYS A 134 -27.30 -8.24 1.92
CA LYS A 134 -26.53 -7.00 1.86
C LYS A 134 -25.21 -7.23 2.57
N GLY A 135 -24.15 -7.38 1.79
CA GLY A 135 -22.80 -7.61 2.31
C GLY A 135 -21.78 -6.72 1.64
N THR A 136 -20.59 -6.70 2.21
CA THR A 136 -19.45 -5.95 1.69
C THR A 136 -18.22 -6.84 1.60
N ALA A 137 -17.41 -6.69 0.57
CA ALA A 137 -16.02 -7.13 0.56
C ALA A 137 -15.13 -5.98 1.04
N ARG A 138 -14.23 -6.24 1.99
CA ARG A 138 -13.33 -5.23 2.58
C ARG A 138 -11.88 -5.65 2.40
N ALA A 139 -11.05 -4.78 1.86
CA ALA A 139 -9.63 -5.04 1.65
C ALA A 139 -8.80 -4.70 2.89
N PHE A 140 -7.88 -5.61 3.21
CA PHE A 140 -6.88 -5.48 4.26
C PHE A 140 -5.50 -5.81 3.68
N THR A 141 -4.45 -5.25 4.27
CA THR A 141 -3.07 -5.65 4.00
C THR A 141 -2.48 -6.15 5.31
N LEU A 142 -2.09 -7.42 5.33
CA LEU A 142 -1.49 -8.07 6.48
C LEU A 142 0.02 -8.11 6.28
N VAL A 143 0.75 -7.66 7.29
CA VAL A 143 2.22 -7.72 7.31
C VAL A 143 2.64 -8.52 8.52
N GLU A 144 3.40 -9.58 8.30
CA GLU A 144 3.99 -10.40 9.34
C GLU A 144 5.45 -9.98 9.52
N LEU A 145 5.83 -9.70 10.76
CA LEU A 145 7.21 -9.35 11.12
C LEU A 145 7.75 -10.35 12.14
N SER A 146 9.00 -10.76 11.94
CA SER A 146 9.74 -11.62 12.86
C SER A 146 11.18 -11.15 12.95
N LYS A 147 11.70 -11.00 14.17
CA LYS A 147 13.10 -10.59 14.44
C LYS A 147 13.54 -9.35 13.65
N GLY A 148 12.66 -8.35 13.57
CA GLY A 148 12.94 -7.09 12.87
C GLY A 148 13.02 -7.21 11.35
N ARG A 149 12.44 -8.26 10.75
CA ARG A 149 12.31 -8.44 9.30
C ARG A 149 10.86 -8.71 8.95
N VAL A 150 10.43 -8.23 7.79
CA VAL A 150 9.15 -8.63 7.21
C VAL A 150 9.30 -10.05 6.67
N THR A 151 8.40 -10.95 7.07
CA THR A 151 8.39 -12.34 6.63
C THR A 151 7.29 -12.62 5.62
N ARG A 152 6.19 -11.89 5.68
CA ARG A 152 5.08 -12.05 4.73
C ARG A 152 4.29 -10.76 4.59
N VAL A 153 3.85 -10.48 3.37
CA VAL A 153 2.86 -9.45 3.08
C VAL A 153 1.77 -10.05 2.23
N ALA A 154 0.52 -9.91 2.68
CA ALA A 154 -0.64 -10.37 1.93
C ALA A 154 -1.70 -9.27 1.83
N GLU A 155 -2.33 -9.16 0.66
CA GLU A 155 -3.58 -8.43 0.47
C GLU A 155 -4.75 -9.41 0.63
N SER A 156 -5.66 -9.13 1.56
CA SER A 156 -6.79 -10.01 1.87
C SER A 156 -8.11 -9.26 1.69
N TRP A 157 -9.05 -9.86 0.97
CA TRP A 157 -10.44 -9.40 0.90
C TRP A 157 -11.31 -10.24 1.81
N VAL A 158 -12.00 -9.59 2.76
CA VAL A 158 -12.90 -10.24 3.71
C VAL A 158 -14.34 -9.90 3.34
N SER A 159 -15.15 -10.93 3.11
CA SER A 159 -16.60 -10.82 2.96
C SER A 159 -17.23 -10.61 4.34
N VAL A 160 -18.12 -9.63 4.45
CA VAL A 160 -18.89 -9.32 5.65
C VAL A 160 -20.37 -9.31 5.28
N VAL A 161 -21.11 -10.29 5.77
CA VAL A 161 -22.56 -10.45 5.55
C VAL A 161 -23.22 -10.65 6.90
N GLU A 162 -24.04 -9.69 7.32
CA GLU A 162 -24.60 -9.64 8.68
C GLU A 162 -23.46 -9.76 9.73
N ASP A 163 -23.53 -10.77 10.60
CA ASP A 163 -22.52 -11.05 11.64
C ASP A 163 -21.43 -12.04 11.20
N LYS A 164 -21.44 -12.47 9.93
CA LYS A 164 -20.47 -13.44 9.40
C LYS A 164 -19.36 -12.74 8.63
N THR A 165 -18.12 -13.07 8.98
CA THR A 165 -16.92 -12.65 8.26
C THR A 165 -16.19 -13.86 7.69
N THR A 166 -15.89 -13.86 6.39
CA THR A 166 -15.13 -14.93 5.74
C THR A 166 -14.04 -14.35 4.82
N LEU A 167 -12.88 -14.99 4.78
CA LEU A 167 -11.84 -14.67 3.81
C LEU A 167 -12.36 -15.04 2.40
N LYS A 168 -12.46 -14.04 1.52
CA LYS A 168 -12.91 -14.20 0.14
C LYS A 168 -11.74 -14.48 -0.80
N GLU A 169 -10.67 -13.72 -0.63
CA GLU A 169 -9.50 -13.76 -1.50
C GLU A 169 -8.26 -13.32 -0.73
N GLU A 170 -7.12 -13.93 -1.04
CA GLU A 170 -5.83 -13.54 -0.50
C GLU A 170 -4.76 -13.58 -1.60
N HIS A 171 -4.00 -12.50 -1.72
CA HIS A 171 -2.89 -12.37 -2.63
C HIS A 171 -1.61 -12.14 -1.83
N ILE A 172 -0.68 -13.08 -1.91
CA ILE A 172 0.64 -12.94 -1.28
C ILE A 172 1.46 -11.99 -2.16
N LEU A 173 1.81 -10.83 -1.60
CA LEU A 173 2.64 -9.81 -2.26
C LEU A 173 4.12 -10.07 -2.01
N PHE A 174 4.45 -10.64 -0.86
CA PHE A 174 5.82 -10.99 -0.49
C PHE A 174 5.82 -12.15 0.49
N GLU A 175 6.77 -13.05 0.31
CA GLU A 175 7.07 -14.13 1.25
C GLU A 175 8.60 -14.19 1.36
N GLY A 176 9.09 -14.00 2.58
CA GLY A 176 10.50 -14.07 2.91
C GLY A 176 10.93 -15.53 3.01
N ASN A 177 12.07 -15.85 2.40
CA ASN A 177 12.75 -17.14 2.58
C ASN A 177 13.34 -17.28 3.98
#